data_AF-A0A9D1J4E8-F1
#
_entry.id   AF-A0A9D1J4E8-F1
#
_cell.length_a   1.000
_cell.length_b   1.000
_cell.length_c   1.000
_cell.angle_alpha   90.00
_cell.angle_beta   90.00
_cell.angle_gamma   90.00
#
_symmetry.space_group_name_H-M   'P 1'
#
loop_
_entity.id
_entity.type
_entity.pdbx_description
1 polymer ?
#
loop_
_entity_poly.entity_id
_entity_poly.type
_entity_poly.pdbx_seq_one_letter_code
_entity_poly.pdbx_strand_id
1 'polypeptide(L)'
;MEAFQYYTPTKVIFGKDTHKQVGQVIRSYGFHKVLFHYGSGSIKRTGLYDQIVASLNEAGVQFVELGGVEANPKISLSRKAAQLCIDEQVEMILAVGGGSVLDSSKSAAAGAANRCDPWLFSIGEKVPEKSLPVGAVLTISAAGS
;
A
#
# COMPACT_ATOMS: atom_id res chain seq x y z
N MET A 1 25.09 27.52 1.40
CA MET A 1 23.73 26.92 1.38
C MET A 1 23.24 27.09 -0.03
N GLU A 2 23.04 25.97 -0.74
CA GLU A 2 22.63 25.98 -2.15
C GLU A 2 21.12 26.13 -2.28
N ALA A 3 20.65 26.67 -3.41
CA ALA A 3 19.22 26.77 -3.70
C ALA A 3 18.62 25.37 -3.94
N PHE A 4 17.46 25.10 -3.35
CA PHE A 4 16.72 23.84 -3.55
C PHE A 4 15.21 24.06 -3.48
N GLN A 5 14.45 23.11 -4.02
CA GLN A 5 12.99 23.02 -3.87
C GLN A 5 12.64 21.74 -3.11
N TYR A 6 11.65 21.82 -2.21
CA TYR A 6 11.15 20.68 -1.44
C TYR A 6 9.63 20.59 -1.59
N TYR A 7 9.15 19.45 -2.04
CA TYR A 7 7.73 19.16 -2.20
C TYR A 7 7.46 17.71 -1.79
N THR A 8 6.53 17.52 -0.85
CA THR A 8 6.12 16.18 -0.38
C THR A 8 4.59 16.08 -0.35
N PRO A 9 3.97 15.44 -1.36
CA PRO A 9 2.50 15.37 -1.46
C PRO A 9 1.87 14.40 -0.45
N THR A 10 2.67 13.56 0.22
CA THR A 10 2.20 12.57 1.19
C THR A 10 1.63 13.24 2.43
N LYS A 11 0.34 13.03 2.71
CA LYS A 11 -0.28 13.41 3.98
C LYS A 11 0.16 12.45 5.09
N VAL A 12 0.79 12.97 6.14
CA VAL A 12 1.21 12.20 7.31
C VAL A 12 0.18 12.36 8.44
N ILE A 13 -0.29 11.23 8.98
CA ILE A 13 -1.21 11.18 10.10
C ILE A 13 -0.50 10.47 11.26
N PHE A 14 0.03 11.25 12.19
CA PHE A 14 0.86 10.75 13.29
C PHE A 14 0.16 10.89 14.63
N GLY A 15 0.26 9.87 15.48
CA GLY A 15 -0.32 9.85 16.81
C GLY A 15 -0.66 8.45 17.26
N LYS A 16 -0.98 8.31 18.55
CA LYS A 16 -1.51 7.06 19.09
C LYS A 16 -2.88 6.77 18.48
N ASP A 17 -3.16 5.49 18.20
CA ASP A 17 -4.46 5.00 17.74
C ASP A 17 -4.95 5.55 16.38
N THR A 18 -4.11 6.24 15.61
CA THR A 18 -4.48 6.81 14.31
C THR A 18 -4.76 5.76 13.23
N HIS A 19 -4.36 4.50 13.41
CA HIS A 19 -4.72 3.41 12.51
C HIS A 19 -6.21 3.06 12.57
N LYS A 20 -6.92 3.40 13.67
CA LYS A 20 -8.36 3.12 13.82
C LYS A 20 -9.24 3.95 12.88
N GLN A 21 -8.73 5.04 12.33
CA GLN A 21 -9.44 5.90 11.37
C GLN A 21 -9.09 5.57 9.90
N VAL A 22 -8.36 4.48 9.61
CA VAL A 22 -7.90 4.17 8.25
C VAL A 22 -9.06 4.09 7.24
N GLY A 23 -10.18 3.45 7.61
CA GLY A 23 -11.35 3.36 6.75
C GLY A 23 -11.97 4.73 6.45
N GLN A 24 -12.12 5.58 7.46
CA GLN A 24 -12.63 6.95 7.29
C GLN A 24 -11.72 7.80 6.39
N VAL A 25 -10.39 7.68 6.57
CA VAL A 25 -9.41 8.38 5.73
C VAL A 25 -9.55 7.92 4.27
N ILE A 26 -9.62 6.61 4.02
CA ILE A 26 -9.80 6.05 2.67
C ILE A 26 -11.09 6.57 2.03
N ARG A 27 -12.21 6.52 2.75
CA ARG A 27 -13.50 7.07 2.28
C ARG A 27 -13.43 8.57 1.98
N SER A 28 -12.67 9.35 2.75
CA SER A 28 -12.55 10.79 2.53
C SER A 28 -11.85 11.15 1.20
N TYR A 29 -11.07 10.23 0.63
CA TYR A 29 -10.50 10.35 -0.71
C TYR A 29 -11.42 9.81 -1.82
N GLY A 30 -12.59 9.29 -1.47
CA GLY A 30 -13.57 8.76 -2.42
C GLY A 30 -13.34 7.30 -2.82
N PHE A 31 -12.45 6.56 -2.16
CA PHE A 31 -12.20 5.15 -2.47
C PHE A 31 -13.18 4.22 -1.72
N HIS A 32 -13.54 3.12 -2.37
CA HIS A 32 -14.54 2.13 -1.97
C HIS A 32 -13.96 0.71 -1.89
N LYS A 33 -12.97 0.35 -2.73
CA LYS A 33 -12.35 -0.98 -2.75
C LYS A 33 -10.82 -0.90 -2.76
N VAL A 34 -10.19 -1.56 -1.78
CA VAL A 34 -8.73 -1.54 -1.61
C VAL A 34 -8.08 -2.92 -1.71
N LEU A 35 -6.81 -2.97 -2.10
CA LEU A 35 -5.96 -4.13 -1.82
C LEU A 35 -5.38 -3.94 -0.42
N PHE A 36 -5.75 -4.81 0.52
CA PHE A 36 -5.11 -4.89 1.82
C PHE A 36 -3.86 -5.76 1.71
N HIS A 37 -2.70 -5.11 1.59
CA HIS A 37 -1.40 -5.76 1.38
C HIS A 37 -0.57 -5.72 2.66
N TYR A 38 -0.06 -6.87 3.10
CA TYR A 38 0.68 -6.98 4.35
C TYR A 38 1.75 -8.07 4.32
N GLY A 39 2.65 -8.02 5.31
CA GLY A 39 3.72 -9.00 5.48
C GLY A 39 3.24 -10.32 6.08
N SER A 40 3.95 -10.78 7.10
CA SER A 40 3.65 -12.02 7.81
C SER A 40 2.73 -11.79 9.03
N GLY A 41 2.55 -12.82 9.85
CA GLY A 41 1.58 -12.84 10.96
C GLY A 41 1.81 -11.85 12.11
N SER A 42 2.78 -10.93 12.04
CA SER A 42 3.02 -9.95 13.11
C SER A 42 1.77 -9.11 13.39
N ILE A 43 1.15 -8.55 12.34
CA ILE A 43 -0.04 -7.72 12.48
C ILE A 43 -1.26 -8.50 13.02
N LYS A 44 -1.30 -9.81 12.80
CA LYS A 44 -2.34 -10.69 13.36
C LYS A 44 -2.08 -10.96 14.84
N ARG A 45 -0.83 -11.23 15.23
CA ARG A 45 -0.47 -11.44 16.65
C ARG A 45 -0.70 -10.22 17.52
N THR A 46 -0.53 -9.01 16.97
CA THR A 46 -0.73 -7.76 17.73
C THR A 46 -2.18 -7.28 17.75
N GLY A 47 -3.09 -7.93 17.04
CA GLY A 47 -4.47 -7.47 16.85
C GLY A 47 -4.61 -6.27 15.92
N LEU A 48 -3.52 -5.79 15.31
CA LEU A 48 -3.58 -4.67 14.35
C LEU A 48 -4.41 -5.04 13.12
N TYR A 49 -4.27 -6.26 12.62
CA TYR A 49 -5.07 -6.76 11.50
C TYR A 49 -6.56 -6.59 11.76
N ASP A 50 -7.05 -7.05 12.91
CA ASP A 50 -8.47 -6.99 13.26
C ASP A 50 -8.95 -5.54 13.39
N GLN A 51 -8.11 -4.65 13.92
CA GLN A 51 -8.42 -3.22 14.03
C GLN A 51 -8.51 -2.52 12.67
N ILE A 52 -7.65 -2.90 11.71
CA ILE A 52 -7.72 -2.39 10.34
C ILE A 52 -8.98 -2.90 9.66
N VAL A 53 -9.26 -4.20 9.73
CA VAL A 53 -10.46 -4.80 9.14
C VAL A 53 -11.73 -4.19 9.73
N ALA A 54 -11.79 -4.00 11.05
CA ALA A 54 -12.91 -3.32 11.71
C ALA A 54 -13.10 -1.90 11.17
N SER A 55 -12.04 -1.10 11.08
CA SER A 55 -12.09 0.26 10.55
C SER A 55 -12.56 0.31 9.09
N LEU A 56 -12.09 -0.61 8.24
CA LEU A 56 -12.53 -0.72 6.84
C LEU A 56 -14.02 -1.07 6.75
N ASN A 57 -14.46 -2.07 7.52
CA ASN A 57 -15.86 -2.51 7.55
C ASN A 57 -16.81 -1.42 8.06
N GLU A 58 -16.46 -0.74 9.16
CA GLU A 58 -17.24 0.38 9.71
C GLU A 58 -17.39 1.52 8.71
N ALA A 59 -16.37 1.76 7.89
CA ALA A 59 -16.39 2.78 6.85
C ALA A 59 -17.04 2.31 5.53
N GLY A 60 -17.47 1.05 5.45
CA GLY A 60 -18.03 0.45 4.22
C GLY A 60 -17.02 0.31 3.08
N VAL A 61 -15.73 0.17 3.40
CA VAL A 61 -14.66 -0.04 2.42
C VAL A 61 -14.48 -1.54 2.19
N GLN A 62 -14.74 -1.98 0.95
CA GLN A 62 -14.46 -3.33 0.51
C GLN A 62 -12.95 -3.55 0.40
N PHE A 63 -12.49 -4.78 0.61
CA PHE A 63 -11.09 -5.10 0.40
C PHE A 63 -10.90 -6.51 -0.11
N VAL A 64 -9.83 -6.69 -0.88
CA VAL A 64 -9.23 -7.99 -1.19
C VAL A 64 -7.88 -8.07 -0.52
N GLU A 65 -7.49 -9.26 -0.08
CA GLU A 65 -6.28 -9.43 0.72
C GLU A 65 -5.17 -10.13 -0.05
N LEU A 66 -3.95 -9.66 0.16
CA LEU A 66 -2.75 -10.39 -0.23
C LEU A 66 -1.69 -10.22 0.85
N GLY A 67 -1.52 -11.23 1.69
CA GLY A 67 -0.44 -11.30 2.67
C GLY A 67 0.84 -11.91 2.09
N GLY A 68 1.85 -12.06 2.94
CA GLY A 68 3.05 -12.86 2.65
C GLY A 68 4.24 -12.06 2.13
N VAL A 69 4.25 -10.73 2.25
CA VAL A 69 5.43 -9.94 1.91
C VAL A 69 6.59 -10.30 2.85
N GLU A 70 7.73 -10.64 2.25
CA GLU A 70 8.99 -10.95 2.95
C GLU A 70 9.82 -9.67 3.17
N ALA A 71 10.86 -9.73 4.01
CA ALA A 71 11.72 -8.58 4.28
C ALA A 71 12.43 -8.05 3.02
N ASN A 72 12.78 -8.96 2.10
CA ASN A 72 13.26 -8.64 0.75
C ASN A 72 12.13 -8.99 -0.23
N PRO A 73 11.27 -8.04 -0.60
CA PRO A 73 10.05 -8.34 -1.34
C PRO A 73 10.38 -8.91 -2.72
N LYS A 74 9.82 -10.08 -3.04
CA LYS A 74 10.02 -10.73 -4.34
C LYS A 74 9.11 -10.11 -5.39
N ILE A 75 9.65 -9.89 -6.59
CA ILE A 75 8.89 -9.36 -7.73
C ILE A 75 7.67 -10.22 -8.09
N SER A 76 7.71 -11.53 -7.85
CA SER A 76 6.59 -12.44 -8.06
C SER A 76 5.34 -12.06 -7.28
N LEU A 77 5.51 -11.56 -6.04
CA LEU A 77 4.39 -11.13 -5.21
C LEU A 77 3.83 -9.78 -5.68
N SER A 78 4.69 -8.84 -6.06
CA SER A 78 4.26 -7.56 -6.64
C SER A 78 3.52 -7.75 -7.96
N ARG A 79 3.93 -8.71 -8.81
CA ARG A 79 3.20 -9.11 -10.03
C ARG A 79 1.82 -9.65 -9.70
N LYS A 80 1.73 -10.56 -8.71
CA LYS A 80 0.45 -11.10 -8.23
C LYS A 80 -0.46 -10.02 -7.68
N ALA A 81 0.08 -9.09 -6.89
CA ALA A 81 -0.64 -7.95 -6.34
C ALA A 81 -1.17 -7.04 -7.46
N ALA A 82 -0.33 -6.73 -8.45
CA ALA A 82 -0.73 -5.91 -9.61
C ALA A 82 -1.88 -6.57 -10.39
N GLN A 83 -1.77 -7.88 -10.66
CA GLN A 83 -2.82 -8.62 -11.36
C GLN A 83 -4.12 -8.67 -10.55
N LEU A 84 -4.03 -8.93 -9.25
CA LEU A 84 -5.19 -8.93 -8.35
C LEU A 84 -5.87 -7.56 -8.32
N CYS A 85 -5.11 -6.46 -8.31
CA CYS A 85 -5.68 -5.11 -8.40
C CYS A 85 -6.45 -4.88 -9.70
N ILE A 86 -5.97 -5.41 -10.83
CA ILE A 86 -6.63 -5.30 -12.12
C ILE A 86 -7.92 -6.12 -12.14
N ASP A 87 -7.83 -7.39 -11.73
CA ASP A 87 -8.94 -8.35 -11.80
C ASP A 87 -10.09 -7.95 -10.87
N GLU A 88 -9.74 -7.48 -9.67
CA GLU A 88 -10.69 -7.09 -8.63
C GLU A 88 -11.11 -5.62 -8.72
N GLN A 89 -10.62 -4.87 -9.71
CA GLN A 89 -10.91 -3.44 -9.88
C GLN A 89 -10.61 -2.63 -8.61
N VAL A 90 -9.47 -2.90 -8.00
CA VAL A 90 -9.00 -2.17 -6.81
C VAL A 90 -8.69 -0.72 -7.17
N GLU A 91 -9.12 0.21 -6.30
CA GLU A 91 -8.96 1.65 -6.52
C GLU A 91 -7.71 2.21 -5.83
N MET A 92 -7.26 1.59 -4.73
CA MET A 92 -6.01 1.92 -4.05
C MET A 92 -5.40 0.74 -3.29
N ILE A 93 -4.11 0.79 -3.01
CA ILE A 93 -3.43 -0.23 -2.18
C ILE A 93 -3.24 0.32 -0.76
N LEU A 94 -3.70 -0.43 0.24
CA LEU A 94 -3.44 -0.20 1.65
C LEU A 94 -2.30 -1.13 2.11
N ALA A 95 -1.11 -0.57 2.28
CA ALA A 95 0.06 -1.26 2.81
C ALA A 95 0.03 -1.23 4.35
N VAL A 96 0.05 -2.39 5.01
CA VAL A 96 0.16 -2.46 6.48
C VAL A 96 1.35 -3.31 6.87
N GLY A 97 2.39 -2.65 7.39
CA GLY A 97 3.63 -3.31 7.76
C GLY A 97 4.83 -2.37 7.75
N GLY A 98 6.03 -2.93 7.56
CA GLY A 98 7.27 -2.17 7.41
C GLY A 98 7.53 -1.74 5.95
N GLY A 99 8.76 -1.26 5.71
CA GLY A 99 9.19 -0.76 4.38
C GLY A 99 9.01 -1.78 3.25
N SER A 100 9.27 -3.06 3.48
CA SER A 100 9.13 -4.08 2.42
C SER A 100 7.70 -4.23 1.89
N VAL A 101 6.69 -4.08 2.77
CA VAL A 101 5.27 -4.08 2.39
C VAL A 101 4.95 -2.85 1.54
N LEU A 102 5.47 -1.69 1.95
CA LEU A 102 5.26 -0.44 1.22
C LEU A 102 5.94 -0.46 -0.16
N ASP A 103 7.16 -0.98 -0.25
CA ASP A 103 7.88 -1.12 -1.53
C ASP A 103 7.19 -2.09 -2.49
N SER A 104 6.73 -3.24 -1.98
CA SER A 104 5.94 -4.18 -2.78
C SER A 104 4.63 -3.55 -3.26
N SER A 105 3.97 -2.76 -2.40
CA SER A 105 2.75 -2.02 -2.75
C SER A 105 2.99 -0.96 -3.83
N LYS A 106 4.08 -0.18 -3.75
CA LYS A 106 4.45 0.81 -4.78
C LYS A 106 4.72 0.15 -6.14
N SER A 107 5.46 -0.95 -6.13
CA SER A 107 5.74 -1.75 -7.33
C SER A 107 4.44 -2.29 -7.94
N ALA A 108 3.55 -2.85 -7.13
CA ALA A 108 2.26 -3.37 -7.58
C ALA A 108 1.33 -2.26 -8.12
N ALA A 109 1.28 -1.10 -7.45
CA ALA A 109 0.47 0.04 -7.84
C ALA A 109 0.88 0.61 -9.21
N ALA A 110 2.19 0.70 -9.46
CA ALA A 110 2.72 1.08 -10.77
C ALA A 110 2.37 0.03 -11.84
N GLY A 111 2.60 -1.26 -11.57
CA GLY A 111 2.28 -2.34 -12.51
C GLY A 111 0.79 -2.38 -12.88
N ALA A 112 -0.09 -2.28 -11.88
CA ALA A 112 -1.54 -2.30 -12.06
C ALA A 112 -2.04 -1.13 -12.92
N ALA A 113 -1.63 0.10 -12.57
CA ALA A 113 -2.09 1.30 -13.27
C ALA A 113 -1.65 1.32 -14.74
N ASN A 114 -0.43 0.86 -15.02
CA ASN A 114 0.13 0.82 -16.37
C ASN A 114 -0.18 -0.48 -17.14
N ARG A 115 -0.88 -1.44 -16.51
CA ARG A 115 -1.22 -2.75 -17.08
C ARG A 115 -0.03 -3.47 -17.71
N CYS A 116 1.10 -3.50 -16.99
CA CYS A 116 2.30 -4.18 -17.44
C CYS A 116 3.04 -4.84 -16.27
N ASP A 117 4.03 -5.68 -16.60
CA ASP A 117 4.92 -6.24 -15.59
C ASP A 117 5.68 -5.10 -14.87
N PRO A 118 5.53 -4.94 -13.54
CA PRO A 118 6.23 -3.91 -12.79
C PRO A 118 7.76 -4.05 -12.82
N TRP A 119 8.28 -5.24 -13.16
CA TRP A 119 9.72 -5.46 -13.32
C TRP A 119 10.35 -4.57 -14.42
N LEU A 120 9.57 -4.22 -15.45
CA LEU A 120 10.04 -3.38 -16.56
C LEU A 120 10.49 -1.99 -16.07
N PHE A 121 9.91 -1.51 -14.98
CA PHE A 121 10.33 -0.25 -14.34
C PHE A 121 11.65 -0.41 -13.59
N SER A 122 11.84 -1.54 -12.91
CA SER A 122 13.05 -1.82 -12.13
C SER A 122 14.30 -1.96 -12.99
N ILE A 123 14.15 -2.43 -14.24
CA ILE A 123 15.24 -2.57 -15.20
C ILE A 123 15.38 -1.40 -16.17
N GLY A 124 14.55 -0.35 -16.02
CA GLY A 124 14.62 0.86 -16.84
C GLY A 124 14.11 0.70 -18.28
N GLU A 125 13.46 -0.42 -18.63
CA GLU A 125 12.86 -0.62 -19.94
C GLU A 125 11.58 0.22 -20.13
N LYS A 126 10.93 0.60 -19.03
CA LYS A 126 9.77 1.50 -19.03
C LYS A 126 9.86 2.53 -17.92
N VAL A 127 9.18 3.65 -18.12
CA VAL A 127 8.92 4.68 -17.09
C VAL A 127 7.43 4.60 -16.72
N PRO A 128 7.07 4.52 -15.42
CA PRO A 128 5.67 4.50 -15.03
C PRO A 128 5.03 5.88 -15.26
N GLU A 129 3.94 5.92 -16.05
CA GLU A 129 3.19 7.16 -16.34
C GLU A 129 2.14 7.47 -15.27
N LYS A 130 1.66 6.42 -14.59
CA LYS A 130 0.64 6.47 -13.55
C LYS A 130 0.92 5.44 -12.47
N SER A 131 0.26 5.61 -11.33
CA SER A 131 0.24 4.65 -10.23
C SER A 131 -1.14 4.65 -9.60
N LEU A 132 -1.58 3.51 -9.09
CA LEU A 132 -2.68 3.51 -8.12
C LEU A 132 -2.23 4.31 -6.88
N PRO A 133 -3.15 5.01 -6.20
CA PRO A 133 -2.89 5.58 -4.89
C PRO A 133 -2.43 4.50 -3.90
N VAL A 134 -1.46 4.83 -3.06
CA VAL A 134 -0.94 3.95 -2.01
C VAL A 134 -1.07 4.65 -0.67
N GLY A 135 -1.78 4.03 0.26
CA GLY A 135 -1.83 4.40 1.67
C GLY A 135 -0.99 3.43 2.51
N ALA A 136 -0.43 3.91 3.61
CA ALA A 136 0.40 3.08 4.49
C ALA A 136 0.02 3.22 5.96
N VAL A 137 -0.07 2.09 6.66
CA VAL A 137 -0.02 2.00 8.13
C VAL A 137 1.32 1.36 8.49
N LEU A 138 2.30 2.20 8.82
CA LEU A 138 3.67 1.78 9.09
C LEU A 138 3.80 1.16 10.49
N THR A 139 4.37 -0.04 10.57
CA THR A 139 4.56 -0.78 11.84
C THR A 139 6.01 -0.81 12.31
N ILE A 140 6.94 -0.29 11.52
CA ILE A 140 8.38 -0.21 11.83
C ILE A 140 8.93 1.12 11.30
N SER A 141 9.56 1.90 12.16
CA SER A 141 10.32 3.09 11.79
C SER A 141 11.74 2.69 11.39
N ALA A 142 12.08 2.82 10.11
CA ALA A 142 13.41 2.49 9.59
C ALA A 142 13.85 3.47 8.49
N ALA A 143 13.52 3.18 7.23
CA ALA A 143 14.05 3.92 6.08
C ALA A 143 13.18 5.08 5.59
N GLY A 144 11.94 5.22 6.09
CA GLY A 144 11.01 6.24 5.61
C GLY A 144 10.58 6.03 4.14
N SER A 145 10.42 4.75 3.72
CA SER A 145 10.10 4.31 2.35
C SER A 145 9.08 5.20 1.64
#